data_AF-A0A0Q4GXQ5-F1
#
_entry.id   AF-A0A0Q4GXQ5-F1
#
_cell.length_a   1.000
_cell.length_b   1.000
_cell.length_c   1.000
_cell.angle_alpha   90.00
_cell.angle_beta   90.00
_cell.angle_gamma   90.00
#
_symmetry.space_group_name_H-M   'P 1'
#
loop_
_entity.id
_entity.type
_entity.pdbx_description
1 polymer ?
#
loop_
_entity_poly.entity_id
_entity_poly.type
_entity_poly.pdbx_seq_one_letter_code
_entity_poly.pdbx_strand_id
1 'polypeptide(L)' 'MLNTTIAALLGGPEMILVGVAVLLLFGGKKIPELMKGLGKGIKEFKAGQEEEKPEVPKQA' A
#
# COMPACT_ATOMS: atom_id res chain seq x y z
N MET A 1 -25.59 -19.87 -8.05
CA MET A 1 -25.03 -19.93 -9.41
C MET A 1 -24.76 -18.55 -10.00
N LEU A 2 -25.71 -17.60 -9.97
CA LEU A 2 -25.56 -16.26 -10.56
C LEU A 2 -24.66 -15.30 -9.74
N ASN A 3 -24.75 -15.31 -8.41
CA ASN A 3 -23.88 -14.46 -7.56
C ASN A 3 -22.40 -14.85 -7.62
N THR A 4 -22.08 -16.14 -7.79
CA THR A 4 -20.70 -16.62 -7.92
C THR A 4 -20.08 -16.17 -9.23
N THR A 5 -20.85 -16.12 -10.32
CA THR A 5 -20.40 -15.62 -11.62
C THR A 5 -20.25 -14.10 -11.63
N ILE A 6 -21.16 -13.36 -10.98
CA ILE A 6 -21.04 -11.90 -10.85
C ILE A 6 -19.85 -11.53 -9.94
N ALA A 7 -19.63 -12.23 -8.82
CA ALA A 7 -18.45 -12.01 -7.98
C ALA A 7 -17.14 -12.40 -8.69
N ALA A 8 -17.18 -13.44 -9.54
CA ALA A 8 -16.07 -13.84 -10.39
C ALA A 8 -15.86 -12.94 -11.63
N LEU A 9 -16.79 -12.04 -11.95
CA LEU A 9 -16.66 -11.06 -13.05
C LEU A 9 -16.44 -9.63 -12.56
N LEU A 10 -16.64 -9.34 -11.26
CA LEU A 10 -16.59 -7.97 -10.72
C LEU A 10 -15.57 -7.77 -9.60
N GLY A 11 -14.89 -8.81 -9.11
CA GLY A 11 -14.08 -8.65 -7.90
C GLY A 11 -12.82 -9.49 -7.76
N GLY A 12 -12.83 -10.75 -8.24
CA GLY A 12 -11.71 -11.67 -8.01
C GLY A 12 -10.70 -11.72 -9.17
N PRO A 13 -11.09 -12.25 -10.33
CA PRO A 13 -10.17 -12.56 -11.43
C PRO A 13 -9.56 -11.32 -12.10
N GLU A 14 -10.33 -10.23 -12.29
CA GLU A 14 -9.80 -9.00 -12.89
C GLU A 14 -8.67 -8.40 -12.04
N MET A 15 -8.81 -8.37 -10.72
CA MET A 15 -7.78 -7.83 -9.82
C MET A 15 -6.50 -8.68 -9.84
N ILE A 16 -6.64 -10.01 -9.94
CA ILE A 16 -5.49 -10.91 -10.11
C ILE A 16 -4.83 -10.66 -11.48
N LEU A 17 -5.61 -10.51 -12.54
CA LEU A 17 -5.10 -10.24 -13.89
C LEU A 17 -4.35 -8.90 -13.96
N VAL A 18 -4.89 -7.84 -13.35
CA VAL A 18 -4.24 -6.53 -13.23
C VAL A 18 -2.97 -6.66 -12.38
N GLY A 19 -3.03 -7.36 -11.25
CA GLY A 19 -1.87 -7.62 -10.41
C GLY A 19 -0.74 -8.33 -11.16
N VAL A 20 -1.08 -9.33 -11.97
CA VAL A 20 -0.12 -10.05 -12.83
C VAL A 20 0.42 -9.14 -13.94
N ALA A 21 -0.43 -8.33 -14.59
CA ALA A 21 0.01 -7.38 -15.61
C ALA A 21 1.01 -6.37 -15.04
N VAL A 22 0.71 -5.78 -13.88
CA VAL A 22 1.63 -4.89 -13.17
C VAL A 22 2.91 -5.62 -12.76
N LEU A 23 2.81 -6.87 -12.29
CA LEU A 23 3.97 -7.70 -11.95
C LEU A 23 4.86 -8.00 -13.17
N LEU A 24 4.29 -8.19 -14.36
CA LEU A 24 5.04 -8.40 -15.60
C LEU A 24 5.72 -7.11 -16.08
N LEU A 25 5.03 -5.96 -15.96
CA LEU A 25 5.57 -4.66 -16.38
C LEU A 25 6.69 -4.15 -15.46
N PHE A 26 6.50 -4.28 -14.14
CA PHE A 26 7.44 -3.76 -13.14
C PHE A 26 8.40 -4.82 -12.61
N GLY A 27 8.05 -6.11 -12.71
CA GLY A 27 8.79 -7.22 -12.11
C GLY A 27 8.47 -7.41 -10.63
N GLY A 28 8.49 -8.67 -10.17
CA GLY A 28 8.18 -9.02 -8.77
C GLY A 28 9.14 -8.44 -7.71
N LYS A 29 10.31 -7.95 -8.12
CA LYS A 29 11.29 -7.33 -7.20
C LYS A 29 11.12 -5.83 -7.03
N LYS A 30 10.57 -5.11 -8.03
CA LYS A 30 10.44 -3.64 -7.96
C LYS A 30 9.32 -3.18 -7.05
N ILE A 31 8.20 -3.89 -6.99
CA ILE A 31 7.09 -3.51 -6.10
C ILE A 31 7.54 -3.51 -4.62
N PRO A 32 8.18 -4.58 -4.09
CA PRO A 32 8.71 -4.57 -2.72
C PRO A 32 9.79 -3.51 -2.47
N GLU A 33 10.64 -3.24 -3.46
CA GLU A 33 11.70 -2.24 -3.37
C GLU A 33 11.12 -0.81 -3.26
N LEU A 34 10.13 -0.49 -4.11
CA LEU A 34 9.38 0.77 -4.04
C LEU A 34 8.60 0.91 -2.73
N MET A 35 7.95 -0.16 -2.25
CA MET A 35 7.25 -0.16 -0.97
C MET A 35 8.21 0.07 0.21
N LYS A 36 9.40 -0.52 0.18
CA LYS A 36 10.44 -0.29 1.21
C LYS A 36 10.94 1.16 1.19
N GLY A 37 11.19 1.72 0.00
CA GLY A 37 11.60 3.12 -0.15
C GLY A 37 10.52 4.10 0.34
N LEU A 38 9.28 3.91 -0.11
CA LEU A 38 8.13 4.71 0.30
C LEU A 38 7.87 4.58 1.81
N GLY A 39 7.94 3.37 2.36
CA GLY A 39 7.73 3.13 3.79
C GLY A 39 8.76 3.82 4.67
N LYS A 40 10.03 3.85 4.26
CA LYS A 40 11.08 4.64 4.93
C LYS A 40 10.81 6.14 4.85
N GLY A 41 10.48 6.65 3.66
CA GLY A 41 10.16 8.07 3.47
C GLY A 41 8.95 8.52 4.30
N ILE A 42 7.88 7.72 4.35
CA ILE A 42 6.71 8.01 5.20
C ILE A 42 7.09 7.98 6.68
N LYS A 43 7.95 7.05 7.10
CA LYS A 43 8.40 6.94 8.50
C LYS A 43 9.20 8.17 8.92
N GLU A 44 10.17 8.59 8.09
CA GLU A 44 10.98 9.79 8.33
C GLU A 44 10.12 11.06 8.29
N PHE A 45 9.17 11.15 7.36
CA PHE A 45 8.22 12.26 7.28
C PHE A 45 7.30 12.37 8.49
N LYS A 46 6.90 11.23 9.08
CA LYS A 46 6.13 11.22 10.34
C LYS A 46 7.00 11.61 11.54
N ALA A 47 8.23 11.09 11.61
CA ALA A 47 9.15 11.40 12.70
C ALA A 47 9.48 12.90 12.76
N GLY A 48 9.81 13.52 11.62
CA GLY A 48 10.08 14.96 11.56
C GLY A 48 8.87 15.83 11.94
N GLN A 49 7.65 15.42 11.58
CA GLN A 49 6.43 16.10 12.02
C GLN A 49 6.13 15.95 13.52
N GLU A 50 6.56 14.84 14.13
CA GLU A 50 6.34 14.57 15.55
C GLU A 50 7.37 15.31 16.41
N GLU A 51 8.61 15.47 15.93
CA GLU A 51 9.66 16.30 16.55
C GLU A 51 9.33 17.80 16.53
N GLU A 52 8.59 18.27 15.51
CA GLU A 52 8.15 19.67 15.41
C GLU A 52 6.88 19.97 16.25
N LYS A 53 6.20 18.94 16.77
CA LYS A 53 5.05 19.15 17.65
C LYS A 53 5.58 19.51 19.05
N PRO A 54 5.38 20.76 19.54
CA PRO A 54 5.76 21.10 20.89
C PRO A 54 5.07 20.11 21.82
N GLU A 55 5.87 19.45 22.63
CA GLU A 55 5.47 18.49 23.64
C GLU A 55 4.35 19.15 24.46
N VAL A 56 3.10 18.82 24.14
CA VAL A 56 1.97 19.20 24.98
C VAL A 56 2.18 18.39 26.23
N PRO A 57 2.54 19.01 27.38
CA PRO A 57 2.79 18.27 28.60
C PRO A 57 1.51 17.50 28.87
N LYS A 58 1.62 16.17 28.90
CA LYS A 58 0.52 15.30 29.31
C LYS A 58 0.23 15.69 30.76
N GLN A 59 -0.77 16.55 30.91
CA GLN A 59 -1.19 17.13 32.17
C GLN A 59 -1.70 16.01 33.08
N ALA A 60 -1.31 16.12 34.35
CA ALA A 60 -1.50 15.18 35.45
C ALA A 60 -2.95 14.77 35.71
#